data_AF-A0A3N5FN20-F1
#
_entry.id   AF-A0A3N5FN20-F1
#
_cell.length_a   1.000
_cell.length_b   1.000
_cell.length_c   1.000
_cell.angle_alpha   90.00
_cell.angle_beta   90.00
_cell.angle_gamma   90.00
#
_symmetry.space_group_name_H-M   'P 1'
#
loop_
_entity.id
_entity.type
_entity.pdbx_description
1 polymer ?
#
loop_
_entity_poly.entity_id
_entity_poly.type
_entity_poly.pdbx_seq_one_letter_code
_entity_poly.pdbx_strand_id
1 'polypeptide(L)'
;MVLADGSTVHLAPESEIRLSWSQTHGCTTVDVRKGDAVVDLGKTPKPLLVSKDRVGVHLRDSQGRLCVSAREESLRTTLLSGATRFETRTGEARTMNPNQSLVLGEKGDQFETVERPDVSQFTTLDSASRGVPPPAPLKTPLPAEKRPPLLDVLAVGLGTQSYAYRVSGRQVRDGVWAQGILTSTIEEFTALRRLDDKEAGHVLRGSRPWDDLGKPPPNPRDARLLDILRAAQAPHQMILELAPSFRGESAPRTEKVRDRLCLVWDITMEPATLKPFMEKILEVSVADGRLEKPDVIYWDTLEGSVEVASLKFEPRLMRLVDRRKVSYSYKTVSGLDRRTYQLETVYEFFSHGVALLQLPQEMIKELTSPKK
;
A
#
# COMPACT_ATOMS: atom_id res chain seq x y z
N MET A 1 -5.57 19.57 0.90
CA MET A 1 -5.10 18.16 0.97
C MET A 1 -6.29 17.23 0.76
N VAL A 2 -6.13 16.13 0.04
CA VAL A 2 -7.18 15.11 -0.15
C VAL A 2 -6.84 13.89 0.71
N LEU A 3 -7.80 13.40 1.49
CA LEU A 3 -7.66 12.25 2.39
C LEU A 3 -8.07 10.95 1.69
N ALA A 4 -7.69 9.81 2.27
CA ALA A 4 -7.92 8.48 1.70
C ALA A 4 -9.41 8.10 1.55
N ASP A 5 -10.30 8.74 2.32
CA ASP A 5 -11.75 8.58 2.23
C ASP A 5 -12.40 9.53 1.21
N GLY A 6 -11.61 10.29 0.45
CA GLY A 6 -12.05 11.29 -0.52
C GLY A 6 -12.44 12.65 0.10
N SER A 7 -12.32 12.80 1.42
CA SER A 7 -12.55 14.07 2.09
C SER A 7 -11.40 15.05 1.79
N THR A 8 -11.67 16.36 1.74
CA THR A 8 -10.63 17.37 1.53
C THR A 8 -10.45 18.25 2.75
N VAL A 9 -9.19 18.57 3.08
CA VAL A 9 -8.84 19.45 4.19
C VAL A 9 -8.12 20.68 3.67
N HIS A 10 -8.63 21.85 4.05
CA HIS A 10 -8.07 23.16 3.76
C HIS A 10 -7.56 23.76 5.06
N LEU A 11 -6.31 24.21 5.09
CA LEU A 11 -5.68 24.79 6.27
C LEU A 11 -5.60 26.30 6.11
N ALA A 12 -5.86 27.04 7.19
CA ALA A 12 -5.59 28.47 7.24
C ALA A 12 -4.06 28.68 7.37
N PRO A 13 -3.55 29.87 7.02
CA PRO A 13 -2.15 30.22 7.25
C PRO A 13 -1.73 29.94 8.70
N GLU A 14 -0.51 29.44 8.89
CA GLU A 14 0.06 29.11 10.21
C GLU A 14 -0.69 28.05 11.05
N SER A 15 -1.58 27.29 10.42
CA SER A 15 -2.32 26.21 11.08
C SER A 15 -1.53 24.90 11.08
N GLU A 16 -1.57 24.18 12.20
CA GLU A 16 -0.97 22.86 12.38
C GLU A 16 -2.05 21.87 12.78
N ILE A 17 -2.25 20.83 11.96
CA ILE A 17 -3.12 19.70 12.27
C ILE A 17 -2.36 18.40 12.12
N ARG A 18 -2.75 17.40 12.89
CA ARG A 18 -2.37 16.01 12.71
C ARG A 18 -3.59 15.22 12.29
N LEU A 19 -3.46 14.55 11.16
CA LEU A 19 -4.49 13.65 10.65
C LEU A 19 -4.03 12.22 10.84
N SER A 20 -4.91 11.39 11.38
CA SER A 20 -4.70 9.95 11.52
C SER A 20 -6.01 9.20 11.39
N TRP A 21 -5.93 7.88 11.29
CA TRP A 21 -7.08 7.00 11.37
C TRP A 21 -7.11 6.33 12.74
N SER A 22 -8.24 6.43 13.45
CA SER A 22 -8.43 5.73 14.73
C SER A 22 -9.07 4.37 14.49
N GLN A 23 -8.34 3.30 14.78
CA GLN A 23 -8.91 1.95 14.77
C GLN A 23 -9.98 1.78 15.84
N THR A 24 -9.79 2.40 17.00
CA THR A 24 -10.72 2.33 18.14
C THR A 24 -12.06 2.98 17.81
N HIS A 25 -12.06 4.05 17.02
CA HIS A 25 -13.28 4.82 16.69
C HIS A 25 -13.77 4.56 15.27
N GLY A 26 -13.01 3.83 14.46
CA GLY A 26 -13.34 3.50 13.07
C GLY A 26 -13.50 4.74 12.18
N CYS A 27 -12.75 5.81 12.45
CA CYS A 27 -12.94 7.10 11.82
C CYS A 27 -11.65 7.90 11.64
N THR A 28 -11.70 8.90 10.75
CA THR A 28 -10.64 9.89 10.58
C THR A 28 -10.57 10.76 11.83
N THR A 29 -9.38 10.92 12.39
CA THR A 29 -9.11 11.81 13.52
C THR A 29 -8.41 13.08 13.03
N VAL A 30 -9.00 14.23 13.31
CA VAL A 30 -8.45 15.55 13.05
C VAL A 30 -8.01 16.13 14.40
N ASP A 31 -6.71 16.05 14.69
CA ASP A 31 -6.11 16.63 15.89
C ASP A 31 -5.57 18.03 15.55
N VAL A 32 -6.26 19.08 15.98
CA VAL A 32 -5.92 20.47 15.65
C VAL A 32 -5.03 21.05 16.73
N ARG A 33 -3.74 21.20 16.43
CA ARG A 33 -2.75 21.72 17.36
C ARG A 33 -2.80 23.25 17.44
N LYS A 34 -2.86 23.90 16.27
CA LYS A 34 -2.89 25.36 16.15
C LYS A 34 -3.72 25.80 14.93
N GLY A 35 -4.47 26.88 15.06
CA GLY A 35 -5.15 27.54 13.94
C GLY A 35 -6.47 26.87 13.52
N ASP A 36 -6.81 27.07 12.25
CA ASP A 36 -8.12 26.75 11.70
C ASP A 36 -8.02 25.83 10.47
N ALA A 37 -8.99 24.93 10.33
CA ALA A 37 -9.07 23.98 9.24
C ALA A 37 -10.51 23.80 8.76
N VAL A 38 -10.73 23.72 7.44
CA VAL A 38 -12.00 23.29 6.86
C VAL A 38 -11.86 21.87 6.35
N VAL A 39 -12.73 20.98 6.83
CA VAL A 39 -12.85 19.59 6.40
C VAL A 39 -14.12 19.44 5.57
N ASP A 40 -13.98 19.13 4.29
CA ASP A 40 -15.06 18.75 3.38
C ASP A 40 -15.15 17.23 3.33
N LEU A 41 -16.20 16.67 3.93
CA LEU A 41 -16.44 15.22 3.97
C LEU A 41 -17.15 14.70 2.71
N GLY A 42 -17.60 15.62 1.84
CA GLY A 42 -18.41 15.31 0.68
C GLY A 42 -19.86 14.96 1.03
N LYS A 43 -20.52 14.21 0.13
CA LYS A 43 -21.96 13.89 0.21
C LYS A 43 -22.29 12.57 0.91
N THR A 44 -21.28 11.78 1.27
CA THR A 44 -21.47 10.49 1.94
C THR A 44 -21.23 10.69 3.44
N PRO A 45 -22.19 10.34 4.32
CA PRO A 45 -22.00 10.41 5.76
C PRO A 45 -20.81 9.56 6.20
N LYS A 46 -19.91 10.16 6.98
CA LYS A 46 -18.71 9.51 7.51
C LYS A 46 -18.52 9.92 8.97
N PRO A 47 -17.96 9.01 9.80
CA PRO A 47 -17.55 9.39 11.13
C PRO A 47 -16.25 10.20 11.08
N LEU A 48 -16.14 11.19 11.96
CA LEU A 48 -14.98 12.06 12.13
C LEU A 48 -14.78 12.33 13.62
N LEU A 49 -13.58 12.10 14.14
CA LEU A 49 -13.20 12.52 15.48
C LEU A 49 -12.41 13.82 15.35
N VAL A 50 -12.84 14.88 16.02
CA VAL A 50 -12.10 16.14 16.08
C VAL A 50 -11.59 16.34 17.49
N SER A 51 -10.29 16.54 17.66
CA SER A 51 -9.67 16.72 18.96
C SER A 51 -8.68 17.87 18.99
N LYS A 52 -8.45 18.39 20.19
CA LYS A 52 -7.35 19.26 20.58
C LYS A 52 -6.90 18.84 21.98
N ASP A 53 -5.66 18.42 22.11
CA ASP A 53 -5.07 17.96 23.38
C ASP A 53 -5.91 16.85 24.05
N ARG A 54 -6.56 17.16 25.18
CA ARG A 54 -7.42 16.21 25.93
C ARG A 54 -8.91 16.35 25.62
N VAL A 55 -9.28 17.27 24.74
CA VAL A 55 -10.67 17.58 24.41
C VAL A 55 -10.97 17.10 23.01
N GLY A 56 -12.04 16.35 22.82
CA GLY A 56 -12.47 15.96 21.49
C GLY A 56 -13.95 15.60 21.43
N VAL A 57 -14.47 15.59 20.21
CA VAL A 57 -15.85 15.22 19.90
C VAL A 57 -15.88 14.21 18.77
N HIS A 58 -16.65 13.15 18.97
CA HIS A 58 -16.89 12.16 17.93
C HIS A 58 -18.15 12.56 17.16
N LEU A 59 -17.96 12.85 15.88
CA LEU A 59 -19.02 13.05 14.92
C LEU A 59 -19.26 11.70 14.22
N ARG A 60 -20.46 11.11 14.32
CA ARG A 60 -20.71 9.74 13.83
C ARG A 60 -21.21 9.71 12.38
N ASP A 61 -22.12 10.63 12.06
CA ASP A 61 -22.79 10.72 10.76
C ASP A 61 -22.65 12.14 10.20
N SER A 62 -21.46 12.46 9.69
CA SER A 62 -21.12 13.80 9.21
C SER A 62 -20.99 13.83 7.69
N GLN A 63 -21.67 14.79 7.07
CA GLN A 63 -21.55 15.09 5.64
C GLN A 63 -21.54 16.59 5.42
N GLY A 64 -20.93 17.02 4.32
CA GLY A 64 -20.74 18.43 3.98
C GLY A 64 -19.45 19.00 4.57
N ARG A 65 -19.46 20.30 4.89
CA ARG A 65 -18.26 21.05 5.28
C ARG A 65 -18.30 21.44 6.75
N LEU A 66 -17.21 21.17 7.45
CA LEU A 66 -17.00 21.53 8.85
C LEU A 66 -15.79 22.45 8.95
N CYS A 67 -15.95 23.60 9.61
CA CYS A 67 -14.84 24.43 10.03
C CYS A 67 -14.45 24.05 11.46
N VAL A 68 -13.18 23.77 11.68
CA VAL A 68 -12.62 23.46 12.99
C VAL A 68 -11.63 24.54 13.35
N SER A 69 -11.84 25.17 14.50
CA SER A 69 -11.00 26.25 15.02
C SER A 69 -10.46 25.89 16.39
N ALA A 70 -9.15 25.83 16.51
CA ALA A 70 -8.47 25.60 17.78
C ALA A 70 -7.97 26.93 18.36
N ARG A 71 -8.59 27.38 19.45
CA ARG A 71 -8.08 28.47 20.30
C ARG A 71 -7.32 27.89 21.49
N GLU A 72 -6.67 28.73 22.29
CA GLU A 72 -5.79 28.28 23.39
C GLU A 72 -6.46 27.27 24.33
N GLU A 73 -7.70 27.52 24.74
CA GLU A 73 -8.43 26.67 25.71
C GLU A 73 -9.74 26.08 25.17
N SER A 74 -9.99 26.20 23.85
CA SER A 74 -11.23 25.71 23.27
C SER A 74 -11.08 25.18 21.86
N LEU A 75 -11.91 24.19 21.55
CA LEU A 75 -12.09 23.64 20.22
C LEU A 75 -13.50 23.99 19.73
N ARG A 76 -13.58 24.78 18.67
CA ARG A 76 -14.84 25.15 18.02
C ARG A 76 -15.00 24.35 16.74
N THR A 77 -16.14 23.70 16.56
CA THR A 77 -16.52 23.01 15.33
C THR A 77 -17.81 23.62 14.79
N THR A 78 -17.76 24.22 13.61
CA THR A 78 -18.88 24.91 12.97
C THR A 78 -19.31 24.16 11.71
N LEU A 79 -20.59 23.82 11.60
CA LEU A 79 -21.11 23.19 10.40
C LEU A 79 -21.38 24.27 9.33
N LEU A 80 -20.63 24.26 8.24
CA LEU A 80 -20.81 25.20 7.14
C LEU A 80 -21.89 24.72 6.16
N SER A 81 -21.98 23.41 5.95
CA SER A 81 -22.99 22.79 5.08
C SER A 81 -23.21 21.32 5.43
N GLY A 82 -24.37 20.77 5.08
CA GLY A 82 -24.70 19.36 5.30
C GLY A 82 -25.34 19.09 6.65
N ALA A 83 -25.06 17.92 7.23
CA ALA A 83 -25.64 17.47 8.49
C ALA A 83 -24.59 16.72 9.29
N THR A 84 -24.59 16.91 10.60
CA THR A 84 -23.64 16.26 11.51
C THR A 84 -24.34 15.84 12.79
N ARG A 85 -24.16 14.57 13.18
CA ARG A 85 -24.53 14.05 14.50
C ARG A 85 -23.28 13.84 15.32
N PHE A 86 -23.26 14.38 16.53
CA PHE A 86 -22.14 14.25 17.45
C PHE A 86 -22.59 13.71 18.81
N GLU A 87 -21.64 13.17 19.55
CA GLU A 87 -21.82 12.63 20.88
C GLU A 87 -21.08 13.52 21.88
N THR A 88 -21.81 14.10 22.85
CA THR A 88 -21.21 14.92 23.92
C THR A 88 -20.41 14.05 24.88
N ARG A 89 -19.63 14.68 25.78
CA ARG A 89 -18.94 13.95 26.86
C ARG A 89 -19.88 13.18 27.78
N THR A 90 -21.15 13.58 27.87
CA THR A 90 -22.19 12.91 28.66
C THR A 90 -22.84 11.73 27.93
N GLY A 91 -22.41 11.43 26.69
CA GLY A 91 -22.97 10.35 25.86
C GLY A 91 -24.29 10.72 25.18
N GLU A 92 -24.74 11.98 25.28
CA GLU A 92 -25.93 12.43 24.58
C GLU A 92 -25.60 12.70 23.12
N ALA A 93 -26.34 12.04 22.22
CA ALA A 93 -26.23 12.29 20.79
C ALA A 93 -27.10 13.49 20.40
N ARG A 94 -26.49 14.50 19.78
CA ARG A 94 -27.17 15.72 19.33
C ARG A 94 -26.83 16.00 17.87
N THR A 95 -27.71 16.75 17.20
CA THR A 95 -27.57 17.10 15.78
C THR A 95 -27.23 18.57 15.65
N MET A 96 -26.27 18.89 14.79
CA MET A 96 -25.88 20.25 14.46
C MET A 96 -26.47 20.63 13.09
N ASN A 97 -27.13 21.77 13.03
CA ASN A 97 -27.64 22.36 11.79
C ASN A 97 -26.58 23.26 11.14
N PRO A 98 -26.70 23.55 9.83
CA PRO A 98 -25.82 24.52 9.19
C PRO A 98 -25.79 25.84 9.96
N ASN A 99 -24.62 26.46 10.05
CA ASN A 99 -24.34 27.68 10.80
C ASN A 99 -24.47 27.55 12.33
N GLN A 100 -24.50 26.33 12.87
CA GLN A 100 -24.32 26.10 14.30
C GLN A 100 -22.87 25.71 14.60
N SER A 101 -22.38 26.18 15.73
CA SER A 101 -21.07 25.89 16.28
C SER A 101 -21.21 25.13 17.59
N LEU A 102 -20.43 24.06 17.71
CA LEU A 102 -20.15 23.38 18.96
C LEU A 102 -18.82 23.90 19.51
N VAL A 103 -18.84 24.52 20.68
CA VAL A 103 -17.64 24.98 21.39
C VAL A 103 -17.37 24.04 22.55
N LEU A 104 -16.22 23.38 22.51
CA LEU A 104 -15.73 22.50 23.57
C LEU A 104 -14.66 23.26 24.34
N GLY A 105 -14.93 23.59 25.61
CA GLY A 105 -13.99 24.24 26.50
C GLY A 105 -13.99 23.59 27.89
N GLU A 106 -13.14 24.09 28.79
CA GLU A 106 -13.05 23.56 30.16
C GLU A 106 -14.36 23.73 30.97
N LYS A 107 -15.18 24.73 30.60
CA LYS A 107 -16.46 25.05 31.24
C LYS A 107 -17.66 24.23 30.72
N GLY A 108 -17.43 23.29 29.79
CA GLY A 108 -18.45 22.44 29.20
C GLY A 108 -18.77 22.75 27.73
N ASP A 109 -19.62 21.90 27.13
CA ASP A 109 -19.99 21.96 25.72
C ASP A 109 -21.10 23.02 25.51
N GLN A 110 -20.87 24.00 24.62
CA GLN A 110 -21.83 25.07 24.31
C GLN A 110 -22.23 25.09 22.84
N PHE A 111 -23.50 25.41 22.57
CA PHE A 111 -24.03 25.62 21.22
C PHE A 111 -24.20 27.10 20.96
N GLU A 112 -23.63 27.56 19.85
CA GLU A 112 -23.80 28.91 19.36
C GLU A 112 -24.34 28.87 17.93
N THR A 113 -25.31 29.73 17.62
CA THR A 113 -25.69 29.99 16.24
C THR A 113 -24.81 31.11 15.71
N VAL A 114 -24.14 30.89 14.58
CA VAL A 114 -23.22 31.84 13.96
C VAL A 114 -23.85 32.34 12.67
N GLU A 115 -24.31 33.58 12.63
CA GLU A 115 -25.00 34.14 11.44
C GLU A 115 -24.15 34.06 10.16
N ARG A 116 -22.82 34.23 10.28
CA ARG A 116 -21.86 34.04 9.18
C ARG A 116 -20.54 33.47 9.69
N PRO A 117 -20.23 32.18 9.43
CA PRO A 117 -18.92 31.64 9.75
C PRO A 117 -17.83 32.28 8.88
N ASP A 118 -16.83 32.89 9.50
CA ASP A 118 -15.71 33.51 8.79
C ASP A 118 -14.76 32.45 8.23
N VAL A 119 -14.76 32.32 6.90
CA VAL A 119 -13.87 31.45 6.13
C VAL A 119 -13.01 32.25 5.15
N SER A 120 -12.94 33.58 5.31
CA SER A 120 -12.24 34.49 4.40
C SER A 120 -10.73 34.19 4.29
N GLN A 121 -10.16 33.59 5.33
CA GLN A 121 -8.75 33.17 5.38
C GLN A 121 -8.41 31.96 4.50
N PHE A 122 -9.39 31.27 3.91
CA PHE A 122 -9.19 30.09 3.07
C PHE A 122 -9.32 30.44 1.58
N THR A 123 -8.28 31.03 0.98
CA THR A 123 -8.24 31.47 -0.43
C THR A 123 -8.46 30.36 -1.47
N THR A 124 -8.42 29.08 -1.07
CA THR A 124 -8.62 27.91 -1.96
C THR A 124 -10.06 27.40 -2.01
N LEU A 125 -11.00 28.01 -1.27
CA LEU A 125 -12.39 27.57 -1.22
C LEU A 125 -13.28 28.18 -2.33
N ASP A 126 -12.82 29.23 -3.02
CA ASP A 126 -13.55 29.85 -4.12
C ASP A 126 -13.48 29.03 -5.41
N SER A 127 -14.50 28.19 -5.58
CA SER A 127 -14.74 27.37 -6.76
C SER A 127 -15.57 28.14 -7.80
N ALA A 128 -15.05 29.24 -8.34
CA ALA A 128 -15.75 30.03 -9.37
C ALA A 128 -14.93 30.33 -10.65
N SER A 129 -13.69 29.87 -10.78
CA SER A 129 -12.84 30.20 -11.94
C SER A 129 -12.06 28.98 -12.46
N ARG A 130 -12.79 27.97 -12.96
CA ARG A 130 -12.26 27.09 -14.02
C ARG A 130 -12.88 27.51 -15.34
N GLY A 131 -12.27 28.52 -15.97
CA GLY A 131 -12.48 28.81 -17.39
C GLY A 131 -12.00 27.64 -18.23
N VAL A 132 -12.87 27.14 -19.10
CA VAL A 132 -12.57 26.13 -20.10
C VAL A 132 -11.54 26.70 -21.09
N PRO A 133 -10.36 26.09 -21.30
CA PRO A 133 -9.53 26.43 -22.45
C PRO A 133 -10.11 25.79 -23.72
N PRO A 134 -10.07 26.49 -24.87
CA PRO A 134 -10.64 25.99 -26.12
C PRO A 134 -9.82 24.82 -26.69
N PRO A 135 -10.43 23.92 -27.47
CA PRO A 135 -9.76 22.73 -27.97
C PRO A 135 -8.85 23.07 -29.16
N ALA A 136 -7.59 22.65 -29.09
CA ALA A 136 -6.73 22.55 -30.26
C ALA A 136 -6.79 21.11 -30.81
N PRO A 137 -6.85 20.91 -32.14
CA PRO A 137 -6.99 19.59 -32.73
C PRO A 137 -5.61 18.92 -32.86
N LEU A 138 -5.42 17.77 -32.24
CA LEU A 138 -4.33 16.87 -32.62
C LEU A 138 -4.77 15.41 -32.53
N LYS A 139 -4.79 14.81 -33.72
CA LYS A 139 -4.76 13.40 -34.08
C LYS A 139 -4.59 12.44 -32.90
N THR A 140 -5.66 11.72 -32.60
CA THR A 140 -5.73 10.59 -31.69
C THR A 140 -4.73 9.50 -32.11
N PRO A 141 -3.76 9.11 -31.26
CA PRO A 141 -3.35 7.72 -31.17
C PRO A 141 -4.47 6.95 -30.47
N LEU A 142 -4.74 5.72 -30.90
CA LEU A 142 -5.74 4.83 -30.30
C LEU A 142 -5.65 4.80 -28.76
N PRO A 143 -6.78 4.71 -28.04
CA PRO A 143 -6.77 4.73 -26.59
C PRO A 143 -5.96 3.55 -26.06
N ALA A 144 -4.97 3.87 -25.21
CA ALA A 144 -4.28 2.91 -24.38
C ALA A 144 -5.31 2.05 -23.65
N GLU A 145 -5.26 0.75 -23.88
CA GLU A 145 -6.05 -0.23 -23.16
C GLU A 145 -5.91 0.01 -21.66
N LYS A 146 -7.05 0.17 -20.98
CA LYS A 146 -7.11 0.49 -19.57
C LYS A 146 -6.46 -0.62 -18.75
N ARG A 147 -5.25 -0.36 -18.25
CA ARG A 147 -4.62 -1.13 -17.18
C ARG A 147 -5.42 -0.92 -15.89
N PRO A 148 -5.51 -1.93 -15.00
CA PRO A 148 -6.14 -1.73 -13.69
C PRO A 148 -5.34 -0.66 -12.91
N PRO A 149 -5.88 0.55 -12.69
CA PRO A 149 -5.11 1.69 -12.18
C PRO A 149 -4.78 1.59 -10.68
N LEU A 150 -5.09 0.46 -10.05
CA LEU A 150 -5.00 0.31 -8.60
C LEU A 150 -3.74 -0.44 -8.15
N LEU A 151 -3.27 -1.45 -8.89
CA LEU A 151 -2.18 -2.29 -8.38
C LEU A 151 -0.83 -1.56 -8.38
N ASP A 152 -0.53 -0.78 -9.42
CA ASP A 152 0.66 0.08 -9.47
C ASP A 152 0.67 1.04 -8.27
N VAL A 153 -0.47 1.68 -8.00
CA VAL A 153 -0.62 2.62 -6.87
C VAL A 153 -0.44 1.90 -5.54
N LEU A 154 -1.03 0.72 -5.36
CA LEU A 154 -0.89 -0.09 -4.14
C LEU A 154 0.56 -0.57 -3.95
N ALA A 155 1.25 -0.98 -5.01
CA ALA A 155 2.62 -1.45 -4.97
C ALA A 155 3.61 -0.31 -4.72
N VAL A 156 3.43 0.86 -5.36
CA VAL A 156 4.19 2.08 -5.05
C VAL A 156 3.96 2.49 -3.60
N GLY A 157 2.69 2.53 -3.16
CA GLY A 157 2.34 2.83 -1.76
C GLY A 157 3.02 1.90 -0.77
N LEU A 158 3.03 0.59 -1.07
CA LEU A 158 3.74 -0.41 -0.27
C LEU A 158 5.26 -0.14 -0.20
N GLY A 159 5.89 0.21 -1.33
CA GLY A 159 7.33 0.52 -1.38
C GLY A 159 7.75 1.76 -0.57
N THR A 160 6.84 2.73 -0.40
CA THR A 160 7.11 3.97 0.37
C THR A 160 7.02 3.81 1.89
N GLN A 161 6.50 2.68 2.39
CA GLN A 161 6.34 2.41 3.82
C GLN A 161 7.16 1.20 4.23
N SER A 162 7.45 1.05 5.53
CA SER A 162 7.98 -0.22 6.01
C SER A 162 6.88 -1.28 6.02
N TYR A 163 7.23 -2.53 5.77
CA TYR A 163 6.30 -3.65 5.85
C TYR A 163 7.04 -4.95 6.14
N ALA A 164 6.36 -5.85 6.86
CA ALA A 164 6.76 -7.24 6.97
C ALA A 164 6.05 -8.04 5.88
N TYR A 165 6.67 -9.11 5.42
CA TYR A 165 6.10 -9.93 4.37
C TYR A 165 6.41 -11.41 4.54
N ARG A 166 5.57 -12.22 3.89
CA ARG A 166 5.79 -13.64 3.65
C ARG A 166 5.58 -13.92 2.17
N VAL A 167 6.52 -14.62 1.55
CA VAL A 167 6.38 -15.16 0.19
C VAL A 167 6.36 -16.68 0.29
N SER A 168 5.27 -17.30 -0.17
CA SER A 168 5.10 -18.75 -0.18
C SER A 168 5.05 -19.23 -1.63
N GLY A 169 5.98 -20.09 -2.01
CA GLY A 169 5.99 -20.77 -3.32
C GLY A 169 6.72 -22.11 -3.19
N ARG A 170 7.74 -22.35 -4.02
CA ARG A 170 8.64 -23.51 -3.83
C ARG A 170 9.36 -23.51 -2.48
N GLN A 171 9.57 -22.34 -1.92
CA GLN A 171 10.16 -22.10 -0.61
C GLN A 171 9.34 -21.01 0.09
N VAL A 172 9.35 -21.03 1.43
CA VAL A 172 8.73 -19.98 2.25
C VAL A 172 9.81 -19.02 2.70
N ARG A 173 9.64 -17.75 2.36
CA ARG A 173 10.55 -16.65 2.70
C ARG A 173 9.81 -15.59 3.50
N ASP A 174 10.37 -15.24 4.65
CA ASP A 174 9.86 -14.15 5.50
C ASP A 174 10.83 -12.98 5.46
N GLY A 175 10.36 -11.76 5.70
CA GLY A 175 11.27 -10.62 5.79
C GLY A 175 10.60 -9.29 6.09
N VAL A 176 11.42 -8.25 6.11
CA VAL A 176 11.02 -6.87 6.35
C VAL A 176 11.66 -5.97 5.31
N TRP A 177 10.87 -5.07 4.76
CA TRP A 177 11.32 -3.91 4.01
C TRP A 177 11.19 -2.68 4.91
N ALA A 178 12.26 -1.91 5.07
CA ALA A 178 12.20 -0.63 5.77
C ALA A 178 13.35 0.27 5.33
N GLN A 179 13.06 1.55 5.03
CA GLN A 179 14.08 2.57 4.75
C GLN A 179 15.10 2.16 3.67
N GLY A 180 14.63 1.52 2.59
CA GLY A 180 15.50 1.05 1.51
C GLY A 180 16.31 -0.21 1.83
N ILE A 181 16.09 -0.82 3.01
CA ILE A 181 16.75 -2.05 3.45
C ILE A 181 15.77 -3.21 3.34
N LEU A 182 16.22 -4.29 2.71
CA LEU A 182 15.50 -5.56 2.59
C LEU A 182 16.18 -6.62 3.47
N THR A 183 15.41 -7.21 4.36
CA THR A 183 15.74 -8.50 4.99
C THR A 183 14.94 -9.61 4.33
N SER A 184 15.56 -10.78 4.17
CA SER A 184 14.95 -11.99 3.62
C SER A 184 15.46 -13.18 4.41
N THR A 185 14.56 -14.04 4.90
CA THR A 185 14.89 -15.20 5.73
C THR A 185 14.25 -16.45 5.16
N ILE A 186 15.03 -17.54 5.04
CA ILE A 186 14.56 -18.88 4.70
C ILE A 186 15.26 -19.85 5.66
N GLU A 187 14.49 -20.67 6.36
CA GLU A 187 15.00 -21.62 7.36
C GLU A 187 15.90 -20.91 8.40
N GLU A 188 17.20 -21.22 8.44
CA GLU A 188 18.18 -20.65 9.35
C GLU A 188 19.00 -19.50 8.72
N PHE A 189 18.77 -19.15 7.46
CA PHE A 189 19.55 -18.15 6.75
C PHE A 189 18.78 -16.84 6.62
N THR A 190 19.46 -15.72 6.89
CA THR A 190 18.94 -14.36 6.66
C THR A 190 19.88 -13.60 5.75
N ALA A 191 19.39 -13.11 4.61
CA ALA A 191 20.09 -12.13 3.79
C ALA A 191 19.58 -10.71 4.07
N LEU A 192 20.49 -9.75 3.95
CA LEU A 192 20.28 -8.34 4.20
C LEU A 192 20.93 -7.53 3.07
N ARG A 193 20.19 -6.57 2.51
CA ARG A 193 20.66 -5.77 1.38
C ARG A 193 20.02 -4.38 1.37
N ARG A 194 20.78 -3.33 1.03
CA ARG A 194 20.20 -2.03 0.65
C ARG A 194 19.74 -2.05 -0.80
N LEU A 195 18.76 -1.23 -1.16
CA LEU A 195 18.22 -1.16 -2.52
C LEU A 195 19.32 -1.01 -3.59
N ASP A 196 20.34 -0.21 -3.30
CA ASP A 196 21.43 0.12 -4.23
C ASP A 196 22.64 -0.83 -4.14
N ASP A 197 22.64 -1.77 -3.21
CA ASP A 197 23.74 -2.70 -3.05
C ASP A 197 23.67 -3.80 -4.10
N LYS A 198 24.76 -3.95 -4.86
CA LYS A 198 24.94 -5.05 -5.82
C LYS A 198 25.18 -6.39 -5.11
N GLU A 199 25.69 -6.36 -3.88
CA GLU A 199 26.01 -7.55 -3.08
C GLU A 199 25.18 -7.56 -1.80
N ALA A 200 24.46 -8.65 -1.55
CA ALA A 200 23.72 -8.88 -0.32
C ALA A 200 24.64 -9.46 0.76
N GLY A 201 24.65 -8.85 1.94
CA GLY A 201 25.18 -9.49 3.15
C GLY A 201 24.28 -10.63 3.62
N HIS A 202 24.81 -11.54 4.42
CA HIS A 202 24.03 -12.64 4.99
C HIS A 202 24.51 -13.03 6.38
N VAL A 203 23.59 -13.55 7.18
CA VAL A 203 23.77 -13.93 8.58
C VAL A 203 23.02 -15.24 8.84
N LEU A 204 23.67 -16.19 9.50
CA LEU A 204 23.01 -17.41 10.00
C LEU A 204 22.28 -17.10 11.31
N ARG A 205 21.01 -17.52 11.42
CA ARG A 205 20.12 -17.31 12.55
C ARG A 205 20.69 -17.98 13.81
N GLY A 206 20.80 -17.22 14.91
CA GLY A 206 21.37 -17.70 16.18
C GLY A 206 22.88 -17.46 16.36
N SER A 207 23.57 -17.02 15.31
CA SER A 207 24.95 -16.55 15.39
C SER A 207 25.00 -15.14 16.00
N ARG A 208 26.13 -14.77 16.62
CA ARG A 208 26.29 -13.39 17.10
C ARG A 208 26.42 -12.44 15.90
N PRO A 209 25.99 -11.18 16.01
CA PRO A 209 25.96 -10.24 14.89
C PRO A 209 27.30 -9.91 14.24
N TRP A 210 28.43 -10.31 14.83
CA TRP A 210 29.80 -10.07 14.35
C TRP A 210 30.51 -11.34 13.88
N ASP A 211 29.83 -12.49 13.87
CA ASP A 211 30.31 -13.66 13.13
C ASP A 211 29.96 -13.42 11.66
N ASP A 212 30.81 -12.61 11.05
CA ASP A 212 30.78 -12.06 9.71
C ASP A 212 30.17 -12.97 8.66
N LEU A 213 29.55 -12.33 7.65
CA LEU A 213 29.64 -12.67 6.23
C LEU A 213 30.42 -13.97 5.95
N GLY A 214 29.79 -15.10 6.24
CA GLY A 214 30.49 -16.37 6.28
C GLY A 214 30.90 -16.81 4.89
N LYS A 215 31.88 -17.72 4.83
CA LYS A 215 32.04 -18.53 3.61
C LYS A 215 30.71 -19.27 3.36
N PRO A 216 30.31 -19.46 2.09
CA PRO A 216 29.12 -20.22 1.76
C PRO A 216 29.10 -21.54 2.55
N PRO A 217 27.94 -21.97 3.08
CA PRO A 217 27.87 -23.21 3.82
C PRO A 217 28.35 -24.37 2.94
N PRO A 218 29.07 -25.36 3.50
CA PRO A 218 29.66 -26.45 2.73
C PRO A 218 28.60 -27.38 2.12
N ASN A 219 27.39 -27.36 2.68
CA ASN A 219 26.25 -28.12 2.18
C ASN A 219 25.68 -27.46 0.89
N PRO A 220 25.61 -28.19 -0.24
CA PRO A 220 25.10 -27.66 -1.49
C PRO A 220 23.66 -27.14 -1.42
N ARG A 221 22.81 -27.75 -0.58
CA ARG A 221 21.42 -27.27 -0.38
C ARG A 221 21.42 -25.90 0.26
N ASP A 222 22.17 -25.75 1.34
CA ASP A 222 22.22 -24.53 2.13
C ASP A 222 22.85 -23.38 1.35
N ALA A 223 23.89 -23.68 0.56
CA ALA A 223 24.51 -22.72 -0.34
C ALA A 223 23.49 -22.19 -1.36
N ARG A 224 22.68 -23.08 -1.92
CA ARG A 224 21.59 -22.71 -2.84
C ARG A 224 20.51 -21.86 -2.15
N LEU A 225 20.12 -22.18 -0.92
CA LEU A 225 19.15 -21.36 -0.15
C LEU A 225 19.69 -19.95 0.07
N LEU A 226 20.97 -19.85 0.41
CA LEU A 226 21.64 -18.59 0.61
C LEU A 226 21.72 -17.76 -0.69
N ASP A 227 22.03 -18.39 -1.82
CA ASP A 227 22.04 -17.70 -3.11
C ASP A 227 20.65 -17.19 -3.51
N ILE A 228 19.60 -17.98 -3.24
CA ILE A 228 18.21 -17.54 -3.43
C ILE A 228 17.90 -16.30 -2.60
N LEU A 229 18.30 -16.29 -1.32
CA LEU A 229 18.11 -15.16 -0.42
C LEU A 229 18.86 -13.90 -0.88
N ARG A 230 20.11 -14.05 -1.34
CA ARG A 230 20.94 -12.94 -1.82
C ARG A 230 20.39 -12.32 -3.11
N ALA A 231 19.86 -13.15 -4.02
CA ALA A 231 19.25 -12.70 -5.26
C ALA A 231 17.83 -12.15 -5.08
N ALA A 232 17.26 -12.25 -3.87
CA ALA A 232 15.87 -11.98 -3.65
C ALA A 232 15.55 -10.48 -3.77
N GLN A 233 14.53 -10.16 -4.56
CA GLN A 233 14.00 -8.80 -4.69
C GLN A 233 12.98 -8.48 -3.59
N ALA A 234 12.77 -7.17 -3.37
CA ALA A 234 11.70 -6.69 -2.51
C ALA A 234 10.34 -7.02 -3.16
N PRO A 235 9.37 -7.57 -2.42
CA PRO A 235 8.09 -7.98 -2.99
C PRO A 235 7.35 -6.91 -3.80
N HIS A 236 7.38 -5.63 -3.39
CA HIS A 236 6.70 -4.57 -4.12
C HIS A 236 7.30 -4.34 -5.52
N GLN A 237 8.62 -4.53 -5.70
CA GLN A 237 9.27 -4.45 -7.01
C GLN A 237 8.80 -5.58 -7.93
N MET A 238 8.72 -6.80 -7.41
CA MET A 238 8.18 -7.94 -8.16
C MET A 238 6.75 -7.65 -8.62
N ILE A 239 5.92 -7.02 -7.78
CA ILE A 239 4.54 -6.68 -8.15
C ILE A 239 4.51 -5.64 -9.26
N LEU A 240 5.37 -4.61 -9.19
CA LEU A 240 5.51 -3.60 -10.24
C LEU A 240 5.98 -4.20 -11.57
N GLU A 241 6.87 -5.19 -11.55
CA GLU A 241 7.29 -5.92 -12.75
C GLU A 241 6.14 -6.71 -13.38
N LEU A 242 5.19 -7.20 -12.57
CA LEU A 242 4.01 -7.91 -13.06
C LEU A 242 2.92 -6.98 -13.59
N ALA A 243 2.84 -5.75 -13.06
CA ALA A 243 1.75 -4.83 -13.35
C ALA A 243 1.48 -4.54 -14.84
N PRO A 244 2.50 -4.41 -15.72
CA PRO A 244 2.30 -4.25 -17.16
C PRO A 244 1.60 -5.43 -17.84
N SER A 245 1.63 -6.62 -17.22
CA SER A 245 1.09 -7.88 -17.77
C SER A 245 -0.41 -8.06 -17.53
N PHE A 246 -1.01 -7.13 -16.79
CA PHE A 246 -2.39 -7.20 -16.36
C PHE A 246 -3.33 -6.46 -17.30
N ARG A 247 -4.40 -7.16 -17.71
CA ARG A 247 -5.52 -6.55 -18.45
C ARG A 247 -6.86 -6.91 -17.84
N GLY A 248 -7.81 -6.00 -18.05
CA GLY A 248 -9.20 -6.17 -17.67
C GLY A 248 -9.60 -5.32 -16.48
N GLU A 249 -10.84 -4.84 -16.54
CA GLU A 249 -11.55 -4.27 -15.40
C GLU A 249 -12.27 -5.44 -14.69
N SER A 250 -11.61 -6.10 -13.73
CA SER A 250 -12.36 -6.96 -12.80
C SER A 250 -13.04 -6.08 -11.78
N ALA A 251 -14.35 -6.20 -11.64
CA ALA A 251 -15.03 -5.61 -10.49
C ALA A 251 -14.47 -6.24 -9.21
N PRO A 252 -14.09 -5.45 -8.19
CA PRO A 252 -13.67 -6.03 -6.93
C PRO A 252 -14.84 -6.74 -6.26
N ARG A 253 -14.57 -7.91 -5.68
CA ARG A 253 -15.47 -8.51 -4.69
C ARG A 253 -15.00 -8.14 -3.28
N THR A 254 -15.94 -8.04 -2.35
CA THR A 254 -15.59 -7.96 -0.92
C THR A 254 -15.46 -9.38 -0.38
N GLU A 255 -14.31 -9.72 0.17
CA GLU A 255 -14.04 -11.04 0.75
C GLU A 255 -13.28 -10.90 2.06
N LYS A 256 -13.50 -11.84 2.99
CA LYS A 256 -12.71 -11.93 4.21
C LYS A 256 -11.41 -12.68 3.90
N VAL A 257 -10.30 -11.97 3.86
CA VAL A 257 -8.97 -12.58 3.72
C VAL A 257 -8.35 -12.63 5.12
N ARG A 258 -8.19 -13.84 5.65
CA ARG A 258 -7.81 -14.11 7.05
C ARG A 258 -8.82 -13.51 8.04
N ASP A 259 -8.41 -12.56 8.87
CA ASP A 259 -9.21 -11.84 9.85
C ASP A 259 -9.69 -10.47 9.35
N ARG A 260 -9.36 -10.09 8.11
CA ARG A 260 -9.61 -8.75 7.58
C ARG A 260 -10.59 -8.75 6.41
N LEU A 261 -11.34 -7.66 6.29
CA LEU A 261 -12.25 -7.43 5.16
C LEU A 261 -11.48 -6.74 4.03
N CYS A 262 -11.41 -7.40 2.88
CA CYS A 262 -10.62 -6.97 1.73
C CYS A 262 -11.50 -6.74 0.50
N LEU A 263 -11.05 -5.84 -0.37
CA LEU A 263 -11.45 -5.82 -1.77
C LEU A 263 -10.49 -6.74 -2.52
N VAL A 264 -11.05 -7.66 -3.30
CA VAL A 264 -10.30 -8.68 -4.03
C VAL A 264 -10.60 -8.55 -5.52
N TRP A 265 -9.53 -8.49 -6.31
CA TRP A 265 -9.56 -8.46 -7.77
C TRP A 265 -8.93 -9.75 -8.30
N ASP A 266 -9.59 -10.42 -9.22
CA ASP A 266 -8.96 -11.47 -10.03
C ASP A 266 -8.61 -10.88 -11.39
N ILE A 267 -7.34 -10.93 -11.73
CA ILE A 267 -6.81 -10.29 -12.93
C ILE A 267 -6.19 -11.36 -13.81
N THR A 268 -6.61 -11.45 -15.06
CA THR A 268 -6.01 -12.38 -16.02
C THR A 268 -4.76 -11.75 -16.63
N MET A 269 -3.69 -12.54 -16.77
CA MET A 269 -2.46 -12.12 -17.41
C MET A 269 -2.51 -12.38 -18.91
N GLU A 270 -1.91 -11.49 -19.69
CA GLU A 270 -1.84 -11.67 -21.14
C GLU A 270 -0.82 -12.79 -21.50
N PRO A 271 -1.19 -13.79 -22.31
CA PRO A 271 -0.26 -14.85 -22.71
C PRO A 271 1.03 -14.32 -23.35
N ALA A 272 0.95 -13.22 -24.11
CA ALA A 272 2.11 -12.57 -24.72
C ALA A 272 3.18 -12.12 -23.71
N THR A 273 2.78 -11.83 -22.46
CA THR A 273 3.71 -11.43 -21.39
C THR A 273 4.29 -12.62 -20.62
N LEU A 274 3.59 -13.76 -20.61
CA LEU A 274 4.06 -14.98 -19.96
C LEU A 274 5.12 -15.72 -20.78
N LYS A 275 5.04 -15.62 -22.11
CA LYS A 275 5.94 -16.34 -23.02
C LYS A 275 7.43 -15.98 -22.83
N PRO A 276 7.84 -14.68 -22.83
CA PRO A 276 9.25 -14.32 -22.64
C PRO A 276 9.81 -14.77 -21.29
N PHE A 277 8.98 -14.76 -20.24
CA PHE A 277 9.38 -15.25 -18.93
C PHE A 277 9.69 -16.75 -18.94
N MET A 278 8.83 -17.54 -19.60
CA MET A 278 9.02 -18.99 -19.71
C MET A 278 10.21 -19.34 -20.61
N GLU A 279 10.44 -18.59 -21.68
CA GLU A 279 11.63 -18.72 -22.53
C GLU A 279 12.91 -18.49 -21.72
N LYS A 280 12.95 -17.45 -20.88
CA LYS A 280 14.11 -17.19 -20.00
C LYS A 280 14.36 -18.32 -18.99
N ILE A 281 13.31 -18.92 -18.41
CA ILE A 281 13.47 -20.08 -17.51
C ILE A 281 14.04 -21.29 -18.25
N LEU A 282 13.58 -21.52 -19.49
CA LEU A 282 14.09 -22.57 -20.35
C LEU A 282 15.56 -22.35 -20.69
N GLU A 283 15.94 -21.13 -21.10
CA GLU A 283 17.32 -20.75 -21.38
C GLU A 283 18.25 -21.02 -20.20
N VAL A 284 17.86 -20.61 -18.99
CA VAL A 284 18.62 -20.90 -17.76
C VAL A 284 18.72 -22.41 -17.52
N SER A 285 17.65 -23.16 -17.73
CA SER A 285 17.67 -24.62 -17.54
C SER A 285 18.57 -25.34 -18.54
N VAL A 286 18.66 -24.84 -19.78
CA VAL A 286 19.58 -25.32 -20.81
C VAL A 286 21.02 -24.96 -20.47
N ALA A 287 21.28 -23.71 -20.07
CA ALA A 287 22.60 -23.26 -19.64
C ALA A 287 23.12 -24.06 -18.42
N ASP A 288 22.23 -24.42 -17.51
CA ASP A 288 22.50 -25.27 -16.34
C ASP A 288 22.66 -26.77 -16.70
N GLY A 289 22.50 -27.16 -17.97
CA GLY A 289 22.59 -28.55 -18.43
C GLY A 289 21.46 -29.46 -17.96
N ARG A 290 20.38 -28.91 -17.41
CA ARG A 290 19.21 -29.68 -16.93
C ARG A 290 18.24 -30.06 -18.04
N LEU A 291 18.38 -29.44 -19.21
CA LEU A 291 17.51 -29.59 -20.36
C LEU A 291 18.34 -29.53 -21.64
N GLU A 292 18.09 -30.41 -22.60
CA GLU A 292 18.64 -30.27 -23.95
C GLU A 292 18.04 -29.05 -24.65
N LYS A 293 18.84 -28.33 -25.43
CA LYS A 293 18.36 -27.17 -26.17
C LYS A 293 17.24 -27.60 -27.15
N PRO A 294 16.02 -27.08 -27.02
CA PRO A 294 14.92 -27.45 -27.90
C PRO A 294 15.10 -26.83 -29.29
N ASP A 295 14.74 -27.58 -30.34
CA ASP A 295 14.72 -27.06 -31.72
C ASP A 295 13.50 -26.15 -31.95
N VAL A 296 12.34 -26.59 -31.46
CA VAL A 296 11.05 -25.90 -31.57
C VAL A 296 10.28 -26.08 -30.28
N ILE A 297 9.69 -25.01 -29.76
CA ILE A 297 8.80 -25.02 -28.59
C ILE A 297 7.36 -24.73 -29.06
N TYR A 298 6.46 -25.66 -28.76
CA TYR A 298 5.02 -25.55 -28.98
C TYR A 298 4.34 -25.24 -27.65
N TRP A 299 3.67 -24.09 -27.57
CA TRP A 299 2.94 -23.68 -26.37
C TRP A 299 1.51 -24.24 -26.43
N ASP A 300 1.25 -25.32 -25.71
CA ASP A 300 -0.08 -25.95 -25.67
C ASP A 300 -1.06 -25.10 -24.86
N THR A 301 -0.63 -24.61 -23.70
CA THR A 301 -1.41 -23.74 -22.81
C THR A 301 -0.52 -22.70 -22.18
N LEU A 302 -0.99 -21.45 -22.11
CA LEU A 302 -0.27 -20.34 -21.47
C LEU A 302 -1.27 -19.47 -20.73
N GLU A 303 -1.53 -19.83 -19.49
CA GLU A 303 -2.51 -19.18 -18.62
C GLU A 303 -1.81 -18.57 -17.41
N GLY A 304 -2.21 -17.35 -17.05
CA GLY A 304 -1.76 -16.69 -15.85
C GLY A 304 -2.88 -15.85 -15.26
N SER A 305 -2.94 -15.81 -13.93
CA SER A 305 -3.89 -15.00 -13.20
C SER A 305 -3.27 -14.50 -11.92
N VAL A 306 -3.63 -13.28 -11.53
CA VAL A 306 -3.23 -12.68 -10.26
C VAL A 306 -4.46 -12.31 -9.46
N GLU A 307 -4.55 -12.83 -8.24
CA GLU A 307 -5.52 -12.39 -7.25
C GLU A 307 -4.86 -11.32 -6.39
N VAL A 308 -5.44 -10.13 -6.34
CA VAL A 308 -4.97 -9.01 -5.52
C VAL A 308 -5.99 -8.78 -4.43
N ALA A 309 -5.56 -8.75 -3.16
CA ALA A 309 -6.40 -8.34 -2.05
C ALA A 309 -5.82 -7.11 -1.37
N SER A 310 -6.61 -6.03 -1.30
CA SER A 310 -6.32 -4.86 -0.48
C SER A 310 -7.32 -4.75 0.66
N LEU A 311 -6.95 -4.11 1.77
CA LEU A 311 -7.93 -3.81 2.81
C LEU A 311 -9.06 -2.94 2.23
N LYS A 312 -10.30 -3.18 2.68
CA LYS A 312 -11.48 -2.47 2.15
C LYS A 312 -11.53 -1.01 2.55
N PHE A 313 -11.12 -0.71 3.78
CA PHE A 313 -11.23 0.63 4.40
C PHE A 313 -9.90 1.39 4.42
N GLU A 314 -8.84 0.76 3.93
CA GLU A 314 -7.50 1.33 3.85
C GLU A 314 -6.85 0.75 2.59
N PRO A 315 -6.48 1.53 1.57
CA PRO A 315 -5.95 0.96 0.32
C PRO A 315 -4.50 0.49 0.51
N ARG A 316 -4.32 -0.57 1.30
CA ARG A 316 -3.06 -1.27 1.55
C ARG A 316 -3.15 -2.67 1.01
N LEU A 317 -2.13 -3.07 0.26
CA LEU A 317 -2.03 -4.40 -0.28
C LEU A 317 -1.84 -5.40 0.88
N MET A 318 -2.70 -6.41 0.96
CA MET A 318 -2.63 -7.44 2.00
C MET A 318 -2.08 -8.74 1.46
N ARG A 319 -2.50 -9.10 0.24
CA ARG A 319 -2.14 -10.35 -0.39
C ARG A 319 -2.10 -10.18 -1.91
N LEU A 320 -1.18 -10.90 -2.53
CA LEU A 320 -1.18 -11.12 -3.97
C LEU A 320 -0.90 -12.60 -4.23
N VAL A 321 -1.71 -13.24 -5.08
CA VAL A 321 -1.50 -14.64 -5.49
C VAL A 321 -1.24 -14.66 -6.98
N ASP A 322 -0.01 -14.98 -7.38
CA ASP A 322 0.38 -15.19 -8.76
C ASP A 322 0.25 -16.67 -9.12
N ARG A 323 -0.67 -16.99 -10.02
CA ARG A 323 -0.92 -18.36 -10.51
C ARG A 323 -0.58 -18.41 -11.98
N ARG A 324 0.30 -19.34 -12.36
CA ARG A 324 0.69 -19.57 -13.74
C ARG A 324 0.58 -21.04 -14.06
N LYS A 325 -0.05 -21.35 -15.19
CA LYS A 325 -0.17 -22.69 -15.72
C LYS A 325 0.29 -22.69 -17.16
N VAL A 326 1.37 -23.40 -17.41
CA VAL A 326 2.01 -23.45 -18.72
C VAL A 326 2.21 -24.91 -19.11
N SER A 327 1.68 -25.30 -20.26
CA SER A 327 1.99 -26.58 -20.89
C SER A 327 2.67 -26.28 -22.20
N TYR A 328 3.82 -26.90 -22.42
CA TYR A 328 4.52 -26.80 -23.67
C TYR A 328 5.11 -28.15 -24.04
N SER A 329 5.21 -28.39 -25.33
CA SER A 329 5.95 -29.51 -25.89
C SER A 329 7.13 -28.97 -26.70
N TYR A 330 8.20 -29.73 -26.78
CA TYR A 330 9.35 -29.33 -27.58
C TYR A 330 10.01 -30.53 -28.22
N LYS A 331 10.58 -30.30 -29.40
CA LYS A 331 11.30 -31.32 -30.14
C LYS A 331 12.77 -31.31 -29.71
N THR A 332 13.28 -32.49 -29.40
CA THR A 332 14.69 -32.79 -29.12
C THR A 332 15.21 -33.76 -30.16
N VAL A 333 16.52 -34.01 -30.14
CA VAL A 333 17.18 -35.03 -30.97
C VAL A 333 16.64 -36.44 -30.66
N SER A 334 16.16 -36.67 -29.42
CA SER A 334 15.66 -37.95 -28.93
C SER A 334 14.14 -38.15 -29.06
N GLY A 335 13.37 -37.11 -29.44
CA GLY A 335 11.92 -37.19 -29.62
C GLY A 335 11.16 -35.92 -29.21
N LEU A 336 9.84 -36.04 -29.06
CA LEU A 336 8.98 -34.97 -28.55
C LEU A 336 8.83 -35.12 -27.03
N ASP A 337 9.28 -34.14 -26.26
CA ASP A 337 9.05 -34.07 -24.80
C ASP A 337 7.88 -33.11 -24.53
N ARG A 338 7.06 -33.42 -23.53
CA ARG A 338 5.92 -32.60 -23.12
C ARG A 338 5.99 -32.33 -21.64
N ARG A 339 5.89 -31.06 -21.27
CA ARG A 339 5.98 -30.62 -19.88
C ARG A 339 4.84 -29.69 -19.52
N THR A 340 4.37 -29.84 -18.29
CA THR A 340 3.38 -28.96 -17.69
C THR A 340 3.94 -28.40 -16.39
N TYR A 341 3.88 -27.08 -16.28
CA TYR A 341 4.32 -26.31 -15.13
C TYR A 341 3.12 -25.60 -14.53
N GLN A 342 2.93 -25.83 -13.24
CA GLN A 342 2.02 -25.04 -12.42
C GLN A 342 2.85 -24.34 -11.36
N LEU A 343 2.73 -23.02 -11.30
CA LEU A 343 3.39 -22.19 -10.31
C LEU A 343 2.32 -21.38 -9.60
N GLU A 344 2.28 -21.50 -8.27
CA GLU A 344 1.55 -20.58 -7.42
C GLU A 344 2.55 -19.91 -6.48
N THR A 345 2.56 -18.58 -6.47
CA THR A 345 3.35 -17.78 -5.53
C THR A 345 2.43 -16.83 -4.80
N VAL A 346 2.38 -16.95 -3.47
CA VAL A 346 1.57 -16.12 -2.59
C VAL A 346 2.47 -15.11 -1.90
N TYR A 347 2.20 -13.83 -2.08
CA TYR A 347 2.80 -12.72 -1.37
C TYR A 347 1.80 -12.22 -0.32
N GLU A 348 2.23 -12.12 0.92
CA GLU A 348 1.41 -11.60 2.01
C GLU A 348 2.16 -10.48 2.72
N PHE A 349 1.41 -9.44 3.09
CA PHE A 349 1.94 -8.20 3.63
C PHE A 349 1.34 -7.89 4.98
N PHE A 350 2.19 -7.50 5.93
CA PHE A 350 1.86 -7.26 7.32
C PHE A 350 2.55 -6.00 7.84
N SER A 351 2.08 -5.48 8.97
CA SER A 351 2.79 -4.44 9.74
C SER A 351 3.14 -3.19 8.93
N HIS A 352 2.23 -2.74 8.05
CA HIS A 352 2.41 -1.56 7.21
C HIS A 352 2.71 -0.30 8.04
N GLY A 353 3.83 0.36 7.74
CA GLY A 353 4.34 1.56 8.41
C GLY A 353 4.88 1.33 9.82
N VAL A 354 4.83 0.10 10.35
CA VAL A 354 5.25 -0.24 11.72
C VAL A 354 6.24 -1.39 11.77
N ALA A 355 6.56 -2.00 10.62
CA ALA A 355 7.57 -3.04 10.55
C ALA A 355 8.94 -2.44 10.89
N LEU A 356 9.60 -3.05 11.87
CA LEU A 356 10.93 -2.68 12.32
C LEU A 356 11.92 -3.76 11.90
N LEU A 357 13.11 -3.34 11.48
CA LEU A 357 14.22 -4.24 11.27
C LEU A 357 14.64 -4.81 12.61
N GLN A 358 14.59 -6.13 12.75
CA GLN A 358 15.14 -6.82 13.92
C GLN A 358 16.66 -6.97 13.75
N LEU A 359 17.35 -5.84 13.76
CA LEU A 359 18.80 -5.74 13.61
C LEU A 359 19.40 -4.99 14.81
N PRO A 360 20.64 -5.29 15.22
CA PRO A 360 21.36 -4.47 16.19
C PRO A 360 21.46 -3.02 15.73
N GLN A 361 21.42 -2.07 16.67
CA GLN A 361 21.45 -0.65 16.33
C GLN A 361 22.71 -0.21 15.58
N GLU A 362 23.85 -0.85 15.84
CA GLU A 362 25.12 -0.58 15.16
C GLU A 362 25.02 -0.86 13.66
N MET A 363 24.41 -1.98 13.27
CA MET A 363 24.15 -2.32 11.87
C MET A 363 23.15 -1.37 11.23
N ILE A 364 22.08 -0.99 11.95
CA ILE A 364 21.11 -0.01 11.43
C ILE A 364 21.83 1.31 11.14
N LYS A 365 22.71 1.77 12.05
CA LYS A 365 23.50 2.99 11.84
C LYS A 365 24.43 2.86 10.64
N GLU A 366 25.16 1.76 10.51
CA GLU A 366 26.04 1.52 9.37
C GLU A 366 25.25 1.51 8.06
N LEU A 367 24.12 0.79 8.04
CA LEU A 367 23.24 0.60 6.87
C LEU A 367 22.45 1.84 6.46
N THR A 368 22.23 2.77 7.37
CA THR A 368 21.55 4.05 7.10
C THR A 368 22.54 5.18 6.85
N SER A 369 23.83 4.99 7.17
CA SER A 369 24.87 5.97 6.88
C SER A 369 25.13 6.01 5.36
N PRO A 370 25.22 7.22 4.75
CA PRO A 370 25.57 7.34 3.35
C PRO A 370 26.98 6.78 3.11
N LYS A 371 27.16 5.99 2.03
CA LYS A 371 28.50 5.54 1.63
C LYS A 371 29.33 6.77 1.28
N LYS A 372 30.50 6.89 1.89
CA LYS A 372 31.49 7.94 1.59
C LYS A 372 32.03 7.79 0.18
#